data_AF-A0A163KGD0-F1
#
_entry.id   AF-A0A163KGD0-F1
#
_cell.length_a   1.000
_cell.length_b   1.000
_cell.length_c   1.000
_cell.angle_alpha   90.00
_cell.angle_beta   90.00
_cell.angle_gamma   90.00
#
_symmetry.space_group_name_H-M   'P 1'
#
loop_
_entity.id
_entity.type
_entity.pdbx_description
1 polymer ?
#
loop_
_entity_poly.entity_id
_entity_poly.type
_entity_poly.pdbx_seq_one_letter_code
_entity_poly.pdbx_strand_id
1 'polypeptide(L)'
;MSHSKQQNDDVESNSGIRLRKRYMATSLLEKKLQGLDYIPCQHLSTRVQRSIYVVVKKASEWATIGIVERSIQADDGMLVLRLTNLRNSYFDLFLSDKACERYKDVVKVGTVMGITKPTVLSSEGTVGFHVNHINQVWHIGESLDMGRCEAYIQQNKRCPATIDRRSGEFCDTHIVSVCNVSKNGRMELASGDSGIDIRWTSTSQSRQGHTRYQAISDSTYSHIKKTEHIYSVKGKRMTSEGKEINKKPVVDLNKVAKDKEAWTKFLKGHNDPGAINIRKIKGITDNTPQSALSKEALLKVYNKRMLESDEVKSKKRAIDQILEIDQRKKNKNKAKNIDTPEYIDLD
;
A
#
# COMPACT_ATOMS: atom_id res chain seq x y z
N MET A 1 -19.70 -35.53 -23.11
CA MET A 1 -20.55 -34.37 -23.44
C MET A 1 -21.09 -33.77 -22.15
N SER A 2 -20.36 -32.83 -21.57
CA SER A 2 -20.74 -32.16 -20.31
C SER A 2 -21.70 -31.01 -20.60
N HIS A 3 -22.93 -31.10 -20.09
CA HIS A 3 -23.93 -30.04 -20.17
C HIS A 3 -23.44 -28.76 -19.49
N SER A 4 -23.03 -27.76 -20.28
CA SER A 4 -22.92 -26.39 -19.81
C SER A 4 -24.35 -25.86 -19.59
N LYS A 5 -24.85 -25.96 -18.35
CA LYS A 5 -26.00 -25.15 -17.91
C LYS A 5 -25.66 -23.70 -18.23
N GLN A 6 -26.42 -23.08 -19.12
CA GLN A 6 -26.40 -21.62 -19.30
C GLN A 6 -26.77 -21.01 -17.95
N GLN A 7 -25.75 -20.60 -17.19
CA GLN A 7 -25.93 -19.75 -16.03
C GLN A 7 -26.37 -18.39 -16.58
N ASN A 8 -27.61 -17.99 -16.28
CA ASN A 8 -28.03 -16.61 -16.43
C ASN A 8 -27.19 -15.79 -15.45
N ASP A 9 -26.05 -15.28 -15.92
CA ASP A 9 -25.20 -14.39 -15.15
C ASP A 9 -25.98 -13.12 -14.83
N ASP A 10 -26.18 -12.84 -13.55
CA ASP A 10 -26.88 -11.66 -13.08
C ASP A 10 -25.96 -10.44 -13.23
N VAL A 11 -26.19 -9.62 -14.25
CA VAL A 11 -25.39 -8.43 -14.54
C VAL A 11 -26.03 -7.21 -13.91
N GLU A 12 -25.24 -6.41 -13.20
CA GLU A 12 -25.69 -5.13 -12.66
C GLU A 12 -25.71 -4.07 -13.77
N SER A 13 -26.88 -3.48 -14.02
CA SER A 13 -27.15 -2.61 -15.17
C SER A 13 -26.29 -1.35 -15.23
N ASN A 14 -25.96 -0.74 -14.08
CA ASN A 14 -25.24 0.54 -14.05
C ASN A 14 -23.72 0.37 -14.15
N SER A 15 -23.15 -0.59 -13.45
CA SER A 15 -21.70 -0.84 -13.38
C SER A 15 -21.21 -1.87 -14.40
N GLY A 16 -22.09 -2.70 -14.95
CA GLY A 16 -21.73 -3.80 -15.85
C GLY A 16 -20.94 -4.93 -15.17
N ILE A 17 -21.01 -5.01 -13.83
CA ILE A 17 -20.37 -6.06 -13.05
C ILE A 17 -21.28 -7.29 -13.02
N ARG A 18 -20.73 -8.46 -13.31
CA ARG A 18 -21.45 -9.73 -13.15
C ARG A 18 -21.39 -10.17 -11.70
N LEU A 19 -22.56 -10.48 -11.15
CA LEU A 19 -22.73 -10.89 -9.77
C LEU A 19 -22.84 -12.41 -9.68
N ARG A 20 -22.00 -13.03 -8.85
CA ARG A 20 -22.15 -14.43 -8.45
C ARG A 20 -23.36 -14.61 -7.54
N LYS A 21 -23.58 -13.65 -6.66
CA LYS A 21 -24.69 -13.64 -5.71
C LYS A 21 -25.14 -12.20 -5.50
N ARG A 22 -26.43 -11.94 -5.71
CA ARG A 22 -27.05 -10.64 -5.46
C ARG A 22 -27.66 -10.61 -4.06
N TYR A 23 -27.35 -9.56 -3.31
CA TYR A 23 -27.90 -9.30 -1.97
C TYR A 23 -28.95 -8.19 -1.99
N MET A 24 -28.89 -7.27 -2.97
CA MET A 24 -29.85 -6.18 -3.14
C MET A 24 -30.63 -6.35 -4.44
N ALA A 25 -31.97 -6.38 -4.35
CA ALA A 25 -32.83 -6.45 -5.52
C ALA A 25 -32.61 -5.27 -6.48
N THR A 26 -32.71 -5.53 -7.79
CA THR A 26 -32.46 -4.53 -8.83
C THR A 26 -33.37 -3.31 -8.68
N SER A 27 -34.66 -3.51 -8.43
CA SER A 27 -35.63 -2.43 -8.22
C SER A 27 -35.30 -1.53 -7.03
N LEU A 28 -34.73 -2.09 -5.97
CA LEU A 28 -34.29 -1.31 -4.81
C LEU A 28 -33.04 -0.49 -5.13
N LEU A 29 -32.10 -1.06 -5.90
CA LEU A 29 -30.91 -0.35 -6.35
C LEU A 29 -31.27 0.80 -7.30
N GLU A 30 -32.17 0.57 -8.26
CA GLU A 30 -32.69 1.59 -9.17
C GLU A 30 -33.37 2.72 -8.42
N LYS A 31 -34.24 2.40 -7.44
CA LYS A 31 -34.88 3.41 -6.58
C LYS A 31 -33.87 4.21 -5.77
N LYS A 32 -32.76 3.59 -5.35
CA LYS A 32 -31.68 4.25 -4.61
C LYS A 32 -30.82 5.14 -5.50
N LEU A 33 -30.62 4.75 -6.76
CA LEU A 33 -29.94 5.54 -7.77
C LEU A 33 -30.82 6.63 -8.37
N GLN A 34 -32.14 6.52 -8.22
CA GLN A 34 -33.10 7.51 -8.70
C GLN A 34 -32.84 8.87 -8.05
N GLY A 35 -32.53 9.88 -8.87
CA GLY A 35 -32.19 11.22 -8.41
C GLY A 35 -30.71 11.40 -8.04
N LEU A 36 -29.88 10.36 -8.18
CA LEU A 36 -28.44 10.45 -8.02
C LEU A 36 -27.72 10.40 -9.37
N ASP A 37 -26.62 11.15 -9.47
CA ASP A 37 -25.71 11.09 -10.62
C ASP A 37 -24.76 9.90 -10.45
N TYR A 38 -24.89 8.86 -11.28
CA TYR A 38 -24.00 7.70 -11.22
C TYR A 38 -22.67 7.98 -11.92
N ILE A 39 -21.58 7.89 -11.16
CA ILE A 39 -20.22 8.11 -11.65
C ILE A 39 -19.45 6.79 -11.63
N PRO A 40 -19.07 6.25 -12.82
CA PRO A 40 -18.23 5.07 -12.91
C PRO A 40 -16.87 5.28 -12.24
N CYS A 41 -16.32 4.23 -11.66
CA CYS A 41 -15.03 4.26 -10.96
C CYS A 41 -13.88 4.89 -11.78
N GLN A 42 -13.89 4.69 -13.11
CA GLN A 42 -12.87 5.19 -14.03
C GLN A 42 -12.82 6.71 -14.09
N HIS A 43 -13.98 7.36 -13.90
CA HIS A 43 -14.11 8.80 -14.07
C HIS A 43 -14.03 9.57 -12.74
N LEU A 44 -13.91 8.85 -11.61
CA LEU A 44 -13.89 9.46 -10.28
C LEU A 44 -12.71 10.43 -10.12
N SER A 45 -11.50 10.04 -10.50
CA SER A 45 -10.31 10.91 -10.38
C SER A 45 -10.52 12.25 -11.09
N THR A 46 -10.93 12.21 -12.35
CA THR A 46 -11.12 13.40 -13.19
C THR A 46 -12.28 14.26 -12.69
N ARG A 47 -13.41 13.64 -12.32
CA ARG A 47 -14.61 14.37 -11.90
C ARG A 47 -14.45 14.99 -10.52
N VAL A 48 -13.85 14.26 -9.58
CA VAL A 48 -13.67 14.67 -8.19
C VAL A 48 -12.59 15.73 -8.07
N GLN A 49 -11.45 15.59 -8.76
CA GLN A 49 -10.41 16.64 -8.77
C GLN A 49 -10.99 17.96 -9.29
N ARG A 50 -11.75 17.95 -10.39
CA ARG A 50 -12.43 19.16 -10.89
C ARG A 50 -13.40 19.76 -9.88
N SER A 51 -14.07 18.96 -9.06
CA SER A 51 -15.00 19.45 -8.03
C SER A 51 -14.32 20.01 -6.78
N ILE A 52 -13.11 19.55 -6.45
CA ILE A 52 -12.33 20.08 -5.32
C ILE A 52 -11.78 21.48 -5.66
N TYR A 53 -11.32 21.68 -6.90
CA TYR A 53 -10.65 22.92 -7.32
C TYR A 53 -11.58 23.99 -7.89
N VAL A 54 -12.77 23.62 -8.37
CA VAL A 54 -13.74 24.60 -8.90
C VAL A 54 -14.94 24.60 -7.96
N VAL A 55 -15.21 25.76 -7.36
CA VAL A 55 -16.37 26.06 -6.50
C VAL A 55 -17.66 25.95 -7.33
N VAL A 56 -18.05 24.73 -7.72
CA VAL A 56 -19.19 24.48 -8.60
C VAL A 56 -20.15 23.55 -7.89
N LYS A 57 -21.09 24.20 -7.18
CA LYS A 57 -22.28 23.63 -6.52
C LYS A 57 -21.95 22.55 -5.48
N LYS A 58 -22.75 22.46 -4.43
CA LYS A 58 -22.84 21.21 -3.64
C LYS A 58 -22.97 20.09 -4.67
N ALA A 59 -21.98 19.19 -4.69
CA ALA A 59 -21.92 18.11 -5.66
C ALA A 59 -23.32 17.56 -5.87
N SER A 60 -23.77 17.47 -7.13
CA SER A 60 -24.96 16.69 -7.45
C SER A 60 -24.86 15.40 -6.66
N GLU A 61 -25.92 15.05 -5.95
CA GLU A 61 -25.91 13.87 -5.10
C GLU A 61 -25.50 12.68 -5.96
N TRP A 62 -24.28 12.18 -5.81
CA TRP A 62 -23.70 11.21 -6.74
C TRP A 62 -23.42 9.89 -6.06
N ALA A 63 -23.41 8.84 -6.87
CA ALA A 63 -23.21 7.47 -6.46
C ALA A 63 -22.10 6.82 -7.27
N THR A 64 -21.38 5.88 -6.68
CA THR A 64 -20.44 5.03 -7.39
C THR A 64 -20.55 3.60 -6.89
N ILE A 65 -20.18 2.64 -7.74
CA ILE A 65 -20.21 1.21 -7.43
C ILE A 65 -18.81 0.66 -7.73
N GLY A 66 -18.30 -0.17 -6.84
CA GLY A 66 -17.01 -0.82 -6.96
C GLY A 66 -16.96 -2.16 -6.24
N ILE A 67 -15.91 -2.93 -6.53
CA ILE A 67 -15.65 -4.25 -5.96
C ILE A 67 -14.54 -4.09 -4.92
N VAL A 68 -14.73 -4.67 -3.74
CA VAL A 68 -13.73 -4.61 -2.67
C VAL A 68 -12.54 -5.50 -3.03
N GLU A 69 -11.42 -4.86 -3.38
CA GLU A 69 -10.15 -5.52 -3.64
C GLU A 69 -9.44 -5.88 -2.33
N ARG A 70 -9.49 -4.97 -1.36
CA ARG A 70 -8.77 -5.08 -0.09
C ARG A 70 -9.60 -4.51 1.05
N SER A 71 -9.52 -5.17 2.21
CA SER A 71 -10.15 -4.73 3.45
C SER A 71 -9.12 -4.78 4.57
N ILE A 72 -8.91 -3.65 5.24
CA ILE A 72 -7.95 -3.50 6.34
C ILE A 72 -8.66 -2.83 7.52
N GLN A 73 -8.55 -3.46 8.68
CA GLN A 73 -9.00 -2.87 9.94
C GLN A 73 -7.87 -1.97 10.46
N ALA A 74 -8.10 -0.66 10.51
CA ALA A 74 -7.18 0.28 11.12
C ALA A 74 -7.25 0.16 12.64
N ASP A 75 -6.14 0.48 13.29
CA ASP A 75 -6.00 0.39 14.76
C ASP A 75 -6.99 1.29 15.53
N ASP A 76 -7.45 2.37 14.89
CA ASP A 76 -8.41 3.34 15.45
C ASP A 76 -9.87 2.85 15.38
N GLY A 77 -10.10 1.59 15.04
CA GLY A 77 -11.45 1.03 14.85
C GLY A 77 -12.14 1.50 13.56
N MET A 78 -11.40 2.10 12.64
CA MET A 78 -11.88 2.43 11.29
C MET A 78 -11.62 1.29 10.32
N LEU A 79 -12.47 1.14 9.31
CA LEU A 79 -12.29 0.15 8.26
C LEU A 79 -11.87 0.85 6.95
N VAL A 80 -10.70 0.47 6.44
CA VAL A 80 -10.15 0.98 5.18
C VAL A 80 -10.38 -0.07 4.10
N LEU A 81 -11.14 0.30 3.08
CA LEU A 81 -11.46 -0.54 1.93
C LEU A 81 -10.83 0.05 0.68
N ARG A 82 -10.21 -0.80 -0.15
CA ARG A 82 -9.86 -0.43 -1.52
C ARG A 82 -10.91 -1.00 -2.45
N LEU A 83 -11.58 -0.14 -3.20
CA LEU A 83 -12.56 -0.55 -4.19
C LEU A 83 -12.00 -0.35 -5.60
N THR A 84 -12.28 -1.30 -6.48
CA THR A 84 -11.83 -1.32 -7.87
C THR A 84 -12.98 -1.72 -8.80
N ASN A 85 -12.88 -1.36 -10.08
CA ASN A 85 -13.78 -1.86 -11.11
C ASN A 85 -13.15 -2.98 -11.97
N LEU A 86 -12.03 -3.55 -11.51
CA LEU A 86 -11.21 -4.53 -12.23
C LEU A 86 -10.57 -4.03 -13.54
N ARG A 87 -10.72 -2.74 -13.88
CA ARG A 87 -10.16 -2.09 -15.07
C ARG A 87 -9.11 -1.03 -14.69
N ASN A 88 -8.20 -1.40 -13.79
CA ASN A 88 -7.10 -0.56 -13.30
C ASN A 88 -7.51 0.77 -12.64
N SER A 89 -8.79 0.96 -12.31
CA SER A 89 -9.27 2.12 -11.58
C SER A 89 -9.65 1.70 -10.17
N TYR A 90 -9.09 2.38 -9.18
CA TYR A 90 -9.38 2.13 -7.78
C TYR A 90 -9.52 3.42 -6.99
N PHE A 91 -10.19 3.33 -5.86
CA PHE A 91 -10.31 4.39 -4.88
C PHE A 91 -10.32 3.80 -3.47
N ASP A 92 -9.86 4.57 -2.49
CA ASP A 92 -9.79 4.14 -1.11
C ASP A 92 -10.99 4.71 -0.33
N LEU A 93 -11.65 3.89 0.47
CA LEU A 93 -12.84 4.22 1.26
C LEU A 93 -12.56 4.00 2.74
N PHE A 94 -12.81 5.03 3.53
CA PHE A 94 -12.68 5.04 4.98
C PHE A 94 -14.07 4.99 5.61
N LEU A 95 -14.37 3.90 6.30
CA LEU A 95 -15.60 3.71 7.06
C LEU A 95 -15.33 4.00 8.54
N SER A 96 -16.11 4.90 9.12
CA SER A 96 -16.04 5.23 10.56
C SER A 96 -17.36 4.91 11.28
N ASP A 97 -17.27 4.88 12.61
CA ASP A 97 -18.41 4.83 13.52
C ASP A 97 -19.37 3.65 13.20
N LYS A 98 -20.67 3.93 13.10
CA LYS A 98 -21.73 2.94 12.87
C LYS A 98 -21.59 2.18 11.54
N ALA A 99 -21.00 2.80 10.53
CA ALA A 99 -20.77 2.13 9.24
C ALA A 99 -19.70 1.04 9.38
N CYS A 100 -18.65 1.28 10.18
CA CYS A 100 -17.61 0.29 10.43
C CYS A 100 -18.18 -0.94 11.16
N GLU A 101 -18.92 -0.74 12.25
CA GLU A 101 -19.50 -1.84 13.04
C GLU A 101 -20.40 -2.75 12.20
N ARG A 102 -21.23 -2.18 11.31
CA ARG A 102 -22.16 -2.97 10.49
C ARG A 102 -21.47 -3.75 9.38
N TYR A 103 -20.45 -3.16 8.75
CA TYR A 103 -19.84 -3.70 7.53
C TYR A 103 -18.54 -4.46 7.77
N LYS A 104 -17.97 -4.41 8.98
CA LYS A 104 -16.75 -5.14 9.35
C LYS A 104 -16.81 -6.64 9.06
N ASP A 105 -17.92 -7.30 9.41
CA ASP A 105 -18.07 -8.75 9.23
C ASP A 105 -18.67 -9.13 7.88
N VAL A 106 -19.39 -8.19 7.25
CA VAL A 106 -20.11 -8.41 5.98
C VAL A 106 -19.16 -8.25 4.80
N VAL A 107 -18.21 -7.32 4.88
CA VAL A 107 -17.35 -6.96 3.76
C VAL A 107 -16.19 -7.94 3.63
N LYS A 108 -16.20 -8.69 2.53
CA LYS A 108 -15.11 -9.58 2.14
C LYS A 108 -14.50 -9.11 0.82
N VAL A 109 -13.32 -9.62 0.53
CA VAL A 109 -12.66 -9.42 -0.76
C VAL A 109 -13.57 -10.02 -1.85
N GLY A 110 -13.94 -9.22 -2.85
CA GLY A 110 -14.86 -9.58 -3.93
C GLY A 110 -16.30 -9.12 -3.73
N THR A 111 -16.64 -8.53 -2.58
CA THR A 111 -17.96 -7.93 -2.36
C THR A 111 -18.15 -6.70 -3.26
N VAL A 112 -19.29 -6.60 -3.93
CA VAL A 112 -19.71 -5.43 -4.71
C VAL A 112 -20.46 -4.47 -3.79
N MET A 113 -19.96 -3.24 -3.73
CA MET A 113 -20.47 -2.19 -2.85
C MET A 113 -20.76 -0.92 -3.64
N GLY A 114 -21.90 -0.32 -3.34
CA GLY A 114 -22.27 1.02 -3.77
C GLY A 114 -22.04 2.04 -2.67
N ILE A 115 -21.69 3.26 -3.05
CA ILE A 115 -21.45 4.36 -2.12
C ILE A 115 -22.19 5.59 -2.65
N THR A 116 -22.81 6.34 -1.75
CA THR A 116 -23.50 7.58 -2.07
C THR A 116 -23.13 8.72 -1.18
N LYS A 117 -23.08 9.91 -1.79
CA LYS A 117 -22.79 11.17 -1.09
C LYS A 117 -21.57 11.04 -0.16
N PRO A 118 -20.44 10.44 -0.59
CA PRO A 118 -19.28 10.32 0.29
C PRO A 118 -18.63 11.68 0.51
N THR A 119 -17.98 11.85 1.65
CA THR A 119 -17.09 12.99 1.87
C THR A 119 -15.80 12.74 1.12
N VAL A 120 -15.44 13.62 0.21
CA VAL A 120 -14.20 13.51 -0.57
C VAL A 120 -13.01 13.84 0.31
N LEU A 121 -12.00 12.97 0.30
CA LEU A 121 -10.71 13.19 0.94
C LEU A 121 -9.70 13.62 -0.12
N SER A 122 -9.03 14.73 0.11
CA SER A 122 -7.91 15.15 -0.71
C SER A 122 -6.69 14.27 -0.40
N SER A 123 -6.03 13.78 -1.44
CA SER A 123 -4.78 13.03 -1.36
C SER A 123 -3.89 13.38 -2.55
N GLU A 124 -2.58 13.21 -2.38
CA GLU A 124 -1.56 13.53 -3.37
C GLU A 124 -1.49 12.52 -4.54
N GLY A 125 -2.42 11.56 -4.64
CA GLY A 125 -2.44 10.59 -5.74
C GLY A 125 -3.82 10.08 -6.12
N THR A 126 -4.43 9.25 -5.27
CA THR A 126 -5.70 8.59 -5.57
C THR A 126 -6.85 9.19 -4.78
N VAL A 127 -8.06 9.09 -5.31
CA VAL A 127 -9.24 9.65 -4.64
C VAL A 127 -9.56 8.80 -3.41
N GLY A 128 -9.65 9.47 -2.25
CA GLY A 128 -10.13 8.88 -1.02
C GLY A 128 -11.55 9.34 -0.72
N PHE A 129 -12.34 8.47 -0.12
CA PHE A 129 -13.69 8.81 0.35
C PHE A 129 -13.85 8.45 1.80
N HIS A 130 -14.63 9.25 2.52
CA HIS A 130 -14.96 9.01 3.91
C HIS A 130 -16.48 8.92 4.09
N VAL A 131 -16.92 7.92 4.84
CA VAL A 131 -18.32 7.64 5.11
C VAL A 131 -18.52 7.33 6.59
N ASN A 132 -19.53 7.99 7.17
CA ASN A 132 -19.92 7.83 8.57
C ASN A 132 -21.25 7.09 8.74
N HIS A 133 -22.17 7.22 7.77
CA HIS A 133 -23.53 6.70 7.92
C HIS A 133 -23.73 5.38 7.18
N ILE A 134 -24.47 4.45 7.79
CA ILE A 134 -24.79 3.13 7.21
C ILE A 134 -25.54 3.27 5.87
N ASN A 135 -26.43 4.26 5.75
CA ASN A 135 -27.27 4.48 4.57
C ASN A 135 -26.48 4.94 3.34
N GLN A 136 -25.26 5.46 3.53
CA GLN A 136 -24.38 5.90 2.45
C GLN A 136 -23.68 4.73 1.75
N VAL A 137 -23.74 3.52 2.33
CA VAL A 137 -23.09 2.33 1.80
C VAL A 137 -24.14 1.28 1.48
N TRP A 138 -23.99 0.65 0.33
CA TRP A 138 -24.91 -0.35 -0.19
C TRP A 138 -24.16 -1.65 -0.43
N HIS A 139 -24.65 -2.73 0.17
CA HIS A 139 -24.17 -4.07 -0.11
C HIS A 139 -24.97 -4.68 -1.27
N ILE A 140 -24.36 -4.73 -2.46
CA ILE A 140 -25.07 -5.11 -3.70
C ILE A 140 -24.99 -6.61 -3.93
N GLY A 141 -23.79 -7.20 -3.82
CA GLY A 141 -23.56 -8.60 -4.19
C GLY A 141 -22.11 -9.05 -4.04
N GLU A 142 -21.78 -10.16 -4.67
CA GLU A 142 -20.40 -10.67 -4.82
C GLU A 142 -20.04 -10.73 -6.30
N SER A 143 -18.85 -10.27 -6.66
CA SER A 143 -18.37 -10.29 -8.04
C SER A 143 -18.07 -11.72 -8.48
N LEU A 144 -18.53 -12.09 -9.67
CA LEU A 144 -18.18 -13.34 -10.33
C LEU A 144 -16.77 -13.27 -10.96
N ASP A 145 -16.43 -12.08 -11.47
CA ASP A 145 -15.28 -11.84 -12.33
C ASP A 145 -13.98 -11.61 -11.57
N MET A 146 -14.05 -11.29 -10.27
CA MET A 146 -12.83 -11.06 -9.50
C MET A 146 -12.11 -12.38 -9.20
N GLY A 147 -10.91 -12.53 -9.77
CA GLY A 147 -10.02 -13.66 -9.57
C GLY A 147 -8.72 -13.26 -8.86
N ARG A 148 -7.89 -14.27 -8.60
CA ARG A 148 -6.47 -14.10 -8.24
C ARG A 148 -5.63 -14.61 -9.39
N CYS A 149 -4.50 -13.97 -9.62
CA CYS A 149 -3.56 -14.39 -10.64
C CYS A 149 -3.04 -15.81 -10.38
N GLU A 150 -3.04 -16.64 -11.43
CA GLU A 150 -2.61 -18.05 -11.35
C GLU A 150 -1.10 -18.25 -11.36
N ALA A 151 -0.34 -17.21 -11.72
CA ALA A 151 1.12 -17.26 -11.73
C ALA A 151 1.73 -17.37 -10.32
N TYR A 152 2.94 -17.91 -10.30
CA TYR A 152 3.75 -18.09 -9.10
C TYR A 152 4.91 -17.09 -9.10
N ILE A 153 5.09 -16.38 -7.98
CA ILE A 153 6.24 -15.49 -7.78
C ILE A 153 7.47 -16.33 -7.40
N GLN A 154 7.25 -17.37 -6.61
CA GLN A 154 8.21 -18.37 -6.19
C GLN A 154 7.50 -19.73 -6.24
N GLN A 155 8.23 -20.85 -6.32
CA GLN A 155 7.65 -22.20 -6.45
C GLN A 155 6.48 -22.47 -5.48
N ASN A 156 6.55 -21.95 -4.25
CA ASN A 156 5.52 -22.14 -3.22
C ASN A 156 4.61 -20.93 -2.97
N LYS A 157 4.75 -19.81 -3.70
CA LYS A 157 4.01 -18.57 -3.46
C LYS A 157 3.29 -18.09 -4.71
N ARG A 158 1.96 -18.25 -4.72
CA ARG A 158 1.07 -17.67 -5.74
C ARG A 158 1.06 -16.15 -5.68
N CYS A 159 0.84 -15.53 -6.84
CA CYS A 159 0.70 -14.10 -6.95
C CYS A 159 -0.53 -13.61 -6.15
N PRO A 160 -0.39 -12.59 -5.28
CA PRO A 160 -1.52 -12.03 -4.53
C PRO A 160 -2.35 -11.04 -5.34
N ALA A 161 -1.97 -10.73 -6.59
CA ALA A 161 -2.67 -9.74 -7.40
C ALA A 161 -4.08 -10.23 -7.76
N THR A 162 -5.05 -9.33 -7.64
CA THR A 162 -6.42 -9.52 -8.12
C THR A 162 -6.48 -9.24 -9.62
N ILE A 163 -7.32 -9.99 -10.33
CA ILE A 163 -7.47 -9.91 -11.79
C ILE A 163 -8.94 -9.93 -12.19
N ASP A 164 -9.23 -9.41 -13.38
CA ASP A 164 -10.51 -9.64 -14.06
C ASP A 164 -10.43 -10.95 -14.83
N ARG A 165 -11.22 -11.95 -14.41
CA ARG A 165 -11.29 -13.27 -15.08
C ARG A 165 -11.79 -13.20 -16.51
N ARG A 166 -12.51 -12.14 -16.89
CA ARG A 166 -12.94 -11.92 -18.29
C ARG A 166 -11.77 -11.53 -19.19
N SER A 167 -10.81 -10.85 -18.60
CA SER A 167 -9.63 -10.31 -19.27
C SER A 167 -8.50 -11.33 -19.38
N GLY A 168 -8.45 -12.30 -18.46
CA GLY A 168 -7.50 -13.40 -18.47
C GLY A 168 -7.26 -13.99 -17.08
N GLU A 169 -6.33 -14.95 -16.99
CA GLU A 169 -5.97 -15.67 -15.76
C GLU A 169 -4.69 -15.14 -15.09
N PHE A 170 -4.00 -14.22 -15.76
CA PHE A 170 -2.73 -13.63 -15.33
C PHE A 170 -2.86 -12.13 -15.12
N CYS A 171 -2.13 -11.58 -14.15
CA CYS A 171 -2.05 -10.12 -13.98
C CYS A 171 -1.05 -9.52 -14.98
N ASP A 172 -1.15 -8.21 -15.21
CA ASP A 172 -0.36 -7.59 -16.28
C ASP A 172 1.15 -7.72 -16.07
N THR A 173 1.65 -7.76 -14.82
CA THR A 173 3.08 -8.00 -14.59
C THR A 173 3.53 -9.37 -15.09
N HIS A 174 2.70 -10.40 -14.92
CA HIS A 174 3.03 -11.75 -15.37
C HIS A 174 2.78 -11.89 -16.87
N ILE A 175 1.75 -11.25 -17.43
CA ILE A 175 1.53 -11.21 -18.88
C ILE A 175 2.73 -10.56 -19.58
N VAL A 176 3.19 -9.41 -19.10
CA VAL A 176 4.38 -8.73 -19.63
C VAL A 176 5.61 -9.61 -19.50
N SER A 177 5.80 -10.30 -18.36
CA SER A 177 6.93 -11.22 -18.18
C SER A 177 6.90 -12.38 -19.19
N VAL A 178 5.75 -13.03 -19.39
CA VAL A 178 5.60 -14.14 -20.34
C VAL A 178 5.80 -13.65 -21.77
N CYS A 179 5.29 -12.48 -22.10
CA CYS A 179 5.49 -11.83 -23.39
C CYS A 179 6.99 -11.55 -23.64
N ASN A 180 7.70 -10.99 -22.65
CA ASN A 180 9.13 -10.71 -22.79
C ASN A 180 9.97 -11.98 -22.95
N VAL A 181 9.66 -13.05 -22.22
CA VAL A 181 10.32 -14.35 -22.42
C VAL A 181 10.06 -14.88 -23.83
N SER A 182 8.81 -14.79 -24.31
CA SER A 182 8.44 -15.23 -25.66
C SER A 182 9.14 -14.41 -26.74
N LYS A 183 9.27 -13.09 -26.56
CA LYS A 183 10.03 -12.20 -27.45
C LYS A 183 11.51 -12.56 -27.50
N ASN A 184 12.11 -12.91 -26.36
CA ASN A 184 13.53 -13.28 -26.29
C ASN A 184 13.80 -14.68 -26.84
N GLY A 185 12.85 -15.61 -26.72
CA GLY A 185 12.99 -16.98 -27.23
C GLY A 185 12.71 -17.13 -28.73
N ARG A 186 12.17 -16.09 -29.38
CA ARG A 186 11.75 -16.09 -30.78
C ARG A 186 12.33 -14.90 -31.51
N MET A 187 13.37 -15.13 -32.30
CA MET A 187 14.08 -14.07 -33.02
C MET A 187 13.16 -13.30 -33.98
N GLU A 188 12.09 -13.94 -34.47
CA GLU A 188 11.04 -13.32 -35.28
C GLU A 188 10.20 -12.28 -34.52
N LEU A 189 10.12 -12.38 -33.18
CA LEU A 189 9.44 -11.41 -32.31
C LEU A 189 10.40 -10.42 -31.64
N ALA A 190 11.71 -10.72 -31.65
CA ALA A 190 12.76 -9.87 -31.11
C ALA A 190 13.08 -8.64 -31.99
N SER A 191 12.64 -8.66 -33.25
CA SER A 191 12.82 -7.52 -34.17
C SER A 191 11.89 -6.38 -33.76
N GLY A 192 12.48 -5.31 -33.20
CA GLY A 192 11.82 -4.15 -32.58
C GLY A 192 10.94 -3.26 -33.49
N ASP A 193 10.61 -3.74 -34.69
CA ASP A 193 9.73 -3.11 -35.69
C ASP A 193 8.26 -3.53 -35.51
N SER A 194 8.00 -4.77 -35.07
CA SER A 194 6.69 -5.42 -35.25
C SER A 194 5.50 -4.77 -34.52
N GLY A 195 5.70 -3.73 -33.70
CA GLY A 195 4.60 -2.95 -33.11
C GLY A 195 3.67 -3.73 -32.16
N ILE A 196 3.94 -5.00 -31.88
CA ILE A 196 3.14 -5.85 -30.99
C ILE A 196 3.50 -5.51 -29.53
N ASP A 197 2.91 -4.45 -29.01
CA ASP A 197 2.89 -4.15 -27.57
C ASP A 197 1.68 -4.85 -26.94
N ILE A 198 1.92 -5.98 -26.25
CA ILE A 198 0.89 -6.78 -25.54
C ILE A 198 0.58 -6.16 -24.17
N ARG A 199 0.47 -4.84 -24.11
CA ARG A 199 -0.03 -4.11 -22.94
C ARG A 199 -1.46 -3.71 -23.21
N TRP A 200 -2.27 -3.59 -22.16
CA TRP A 200 -3.58 -2.97 -22.26
C TRP A 200 -3.40 -1.55 -22.79
N THR A 201 -3.70 -1.34 -24.07
CA THR A 201 -3.67 -0.03 -24.68
C THR A 201 -4.91 0.73 -24.24
N SER A 202 -4.74 1.88 -23.58
CA SER A 202 -5.86 2.80 -23.46
C SER A 202 -6.09 3.45 -24.82
N THR A 203 -7.33 3.38 -25.30
CA THR A 203 -7.72 3.99 -26.56
C THR A 203 -7.98 5.46 -26.30
N SER A 204 -7.06 6.34 -26.71
CA SER A 204 -7.28 7.78 -26.68
C SER A 204 -7.70 8.26 -28.07
N GLN A 205 -8.87 8.89 -28.19
CA GLN A 205 -9.25 9.58 -29.43
C GLN A 205 -8.58 10.95 -29.44
N SER A 206 -7.76 11.19 -30.46
CA SER A 206 -7.27 12.54 -30.76
C SER A 206 -8.45 13.45 -31.11
N ARG A 207 -8.35 14.77 -30.87
CA ARG A 207 -9.32 15.77 -31.36
C ARG A 207 -9.53 15.72 -32.88
N GLN A 208 -8.61 15.09 -33.61
CA GLN A 208 -8.66 14.91 -35.06
C GLN A 208 -9.28 13.56 -35.48
N GLY A 209 -9.90 12.80 -34.57
CA GLY A 209 -10.58 11.53 -34.89
C GLY A 209 -9.66 10.30 -35.02
N HIS A 210 -8.33 10.47 -34.99
CA HIS A 210 -7.41 9.35 -34.96
C HIS A 210 -7.42 8.63 -33.60
N THR A 211 -7.65 7.33 -33.65
CA THR A 211 -7.54 6.41 -32.50
C THR A 211 -6.07 6.13 -32.22
N ARG A 212 -5.52 6.69 -31.14
CA ARG A 212 -4.17 6.37 -30.67
C ARG A 212 -4.25 5.35 -29.54
N TYR A 213 -3.62 4.21 -29.76
CA TYR A 213 -3.37 3.19 -28.75
C TYR A 213 -2.16 3.63 -27.92
N GLN A 214 -2.38 4.07 -26.69
CA GLN A 214 -1.29 4.44 -25.80
C GLN A 214 -1.00 3.27 -24.86
N ALA A 215 0.24 2.78 -24.91
CA ALA A 215 0.73 1.84 -23.92
C ALA A 215 0.71 2.50 -22.54
N ILE A 216 0.12 1.83 -21.55
CA ILE A 216 0.24 2.25 -20.15
C ILE A 216 1.72 2.14 -19.79
N SER A 217 2.38 3.26 -19.52
CA SER A 217 3.82 3.31 -19.29
C SER A 217 4.24 2.48 -18.07
N ASP A 218 5.46 1.91 -18.08
CA ASP A 218 6.03 1.13 -16.96
C ASP A 218 6.04 1.86 -15.61
N SER A 219 6.01 3.21 -15.64
CA SER A 219 5.84 4.05 -14.45
C SER A 219 4.54 3.74 -13.71
N THR A 220 3.44 3.47 -14.41
CA THR A 220 2.14 3.21 -13.77
C THR A 220 2.15 1.90 -12.98
N TYR A 221 2.82 0.84 -13.47
CA TYR A 221 2.85 -0.45 -12.80
C TYR A 221 3.90 -0.55 -11.68
N SER A 222 5.05 0.09 -11.85
CA SER A 222 6.10 0.14 -10.83
C SER A 222 5.76 1.07 -9.66
N HIS A 223 5.01 2.16 -9.90
CA HIS A 223 4.56 3.07 -8.82
C HIS A 223 3.37 2.53 -8.01
N ILE A 224 2.56 1.61 -8.56
CA ILE A 224 1.46 0.97 -7.81
C ILE A 224 1.96 0.20 -6.57
N LYS A 225 3.22 -0.24 -6.55
CA LYS A 225 3.76 -1.07 -5.45
C LYS A 225 4.28 -0.31 -4.22
N LYS A 226 4.40 1.03 -4.19
CA LYS A 226 5.08 1.70 -3.06
C LYS A 226 4.65 3.11 -2.66
N THR A 227 3.69 3.77 -3.31
CA THR A 227 3.20 5.06 -2.78
C THR A 227 2.07 4.80 -1.81
N GLU A 228 2.39 4.64 -0.52
CA GLU A 228 1.38 4.74 0.54
C GLU A 228 0.74 6.13 0.43
N HIS A 229 -0.52 6.18 0.01
CA HIS A 229 -1.23 7.45 -0.08
C HIS A 229 -1.61 7.89 1.34
N ILE A 230 -1.37 9.16 1.63
CA ILE A 230 -1.71 9.77 2.92
C ILE A 230 -3.03 10.52 2.74
N TYR A 231 -3.95 10.27 3.67
CA TYR A 231 -5.27 10.89 3.73
C TYR A 231 -5.43 11.62 5.05
N SER A 232 -6.14 12.75 5.03
CA SER A 232 -6.56 13.46 6.25
C SER A 232 -8.00 13.10 6.56
N VAL A 233 -8.22 12.26 7.59
CA VAL A 233 -9.56 11.82 8.03
C VAL A 233 -9.80 12.35 9.43
N LYS A 234 -10.82 13.21 9.61
CA LYS A 234 -11.18 13.81 10.91
C LYS A 234 -9.97 14.45 11.65
N GLY A 235 -9.04 15.08 10.91
CA GLY A 235 -7.84 15.72 11.45
C GLY A 235 -6.65 14.77 11.70
N LYS A 236 -6.79 13.47 11.45
CA LYS A 236 -5.73 12.47 11.56
C LYS A 236 -5.15 12.13 10.19
N ARG A 237 -3.84 11.89 10.12
CA ARG A 237 -3.15 11.46 8.90
C ARG A 237 -3.05 9.93 8.87
N MET A 238 -3.82 9.33 7.96
CA MET A 238 -3.93 7.89 7.76
C MET A 238 -3.28 7.48 6.44
N THR A 239 -2.59 6.35 6.41
CA THR A 239 -2.14 5.74 5.15
C THR A 239 -3.25 4.91 4.51
N SER A 240 -3.10 4.59 3.23
CA SER A 240 -3.92 3.57 2.54
C SER A 240 -3.85 2.18 3.19
N GLU A 241 -2.86 1.93 4.05
CA GLU A 241 -2.74 0.71 4.86
C GLU A 241 -3.43 0.81 6.22
N GLY A 242 -4.11 1.91 6.52
CA GLY A 242 -4.79 2.12 7.79
C GLY A 242 -3.85 2.44 8.96
N LYS A 243 -2.57 2.74 8.70
CA LYS A 243 -1.62 3.19 9.73
C LYS A 243 -1.77 4.69 9.95
N GLU A 244 -1.84 5.10 11.20
CA GLU A 244 -1.82 6.51 11.57
C GLU A 244 -0.37 6.96 11.76
N ILE A 245 0.05 8.01 11.03
CA ILE A 245 1.46 8.46 10.99
C ILE A 245 1.86 9.21 12.28
N ASN A 246 0.88 9.76 13.01
CA ASN A 246 1.11 10.60 14.18
C ASN A 246 0.52 10.01 15.48
N LYS A 247 0.57 8.69 15.66
CA LYS A 247 0.21 8.12 16.96
C LYS A 247 1.15 8.66 18.02
N LYS A 248 0.59 9.33 19.03
CA LYS A 248 1.31 9.50 20.30
C LYS A 248 1.74 8.09 20.72
N PRO A 249 3.04 7.86 21.00
CA PRO A 249 3.51 6.52 21.34
C PRO A 249 2.68 6.02 22.52
N VAL A 250 2.04 4.86 22.36
CA VAL A 250 1.35 4.20 23.48
C VAL A 250 2.44 3.80 24.46
N VAL A 251 2.52 4.55 25.56
CA VAL A 251 3.54 4.34 26.58
C VAL A 251 3.13 3.12 27.39
N ASP A 252 3.74 1.97 27.10
CA ASP A 252 3.64 0.80 27.97
C ASP A 252 4.37 1.10 29.28
N LEU A 253 3.61 1.36 30.33
CA LEU A 253 4.12 1.72 31.66
C LEU A 253 5.06 0.65 32.22
N ASN A 254 4.80 -0.63 31.94
CA ASN A 254 5.64 -1.73 32.41
C ASN A 254 6.99 -1.77 31.70
N LYS A 255 6.99 -1.50 30.39
CA LYS A 255 8.22 -1.39 29.60
C LYS A 255 9.03 -0.17 30.03
N VAL A 256 8.38 0.96 30.27
CA VAL A 256 9.05 2.17 30.78
C VAL A 256 9.66 1.96 32.15
N ALA A 257 8.99 1.22 33.06
CA ALA A 257 9.54 0.88 34.37
C ALA A 257 10.78 -0.03 34.24
N LYS A 258 10.70 -1.10 33.45
CA LYS A 258 11.84 -2.00 33.18
C LYS A 258 13.02 -1.29 32.53
N ASP A 259 12.74 -0.41 31.56
CA ASP A 259 13.77 0.42 30.94
C ASP A 259 14.40 1.37 31.97
N LYS A 260 13.60 1.99 32.83
CA LYS A 260 14.09 2.88 33.91
C LYS A 260 15.01 2.11 34.87
N GLU A 261 14.65 0.90 35.26
CA GLU A 261 15.48 0.01 36.10
C GLU A 261 16.76 -0.46 35.39
N ALA A 262 16.69 -0.77 34.09
CA ALA A 262 17.87 -1.11 33.31
C ALA A 262 18.84 0.07 33.22
N TRP A 263 18.32 1.28 33.01
CA TRP A 263 19.11 2.50 32.96
C TRP A 263 19.67 2.90 34.34
N THR A 264 18.93 2.73 35.43
CA THR A 264 19.48 2.98 36.79
C THR A 264 20.62 2.03 37.10
N LYS A 265 20.50 0.75 36.70
CA LYS A 265 21.57 -0.24 36.86
C LYS A 265 22.79 0.06 35.99
N PHE A 266 22.58 0.46 34.74
CA PHE A 266 23.65 0.80 33.79
C PHE A 266 24.40 2.07 34.21
N LEU A 267 23.70 3.08 34.70
CA LEU A 267 24.28 4.37 35.07
C LEU A 267 24.90 4.36 36.48
N LYS A 268 24.77 3.28 37.25
CA LYS A 268 25.36 3.17 38.59
C LYS A 268 26.89 3.25 38.50
N GLY A 269 27.48 4.30 39.08
CA GLY A 269 28.93 4.54 39.07
C GLY A 269 29.46 5.38 37.91
N HIS A 270 28.63 5.72 36.92
CA HIS A 270 29.00 6.60 35.80
C HIS A 270 28.61 8.06 36.08
N ASN A 271 29.60 8.94 36.24
CA ASN A 271 29.38 10.37 36.54
C ASN A 271 29.76 11.31 35.41
N ASP A 272 30.00 10.77 34.22
CA ASP A 272 30.29 11.51 33.01
C ASP A 272 29.08 12.38 32.54
N PRO A 273 29.33 13.50 31.83
CA PRO A 273 28.26 14.42 31.39
C PRO A 273 27.17 13.74 30.56
N GLY A 274 27.53 12.69 29.81
CA GLY A 274 26.59 11.85 29.07
C GLY A 274 25.63 11.11 30.00
N ALA A 275 26.14 10.46 31.04
CA ALA A 275 25.33 9.79 32.05
C ALA A 275 24.37 10.77 32.76
N ILE A 276 24.83 11.98 33.09
CA ILE A 276 23.99 13.03 33.70
C ILE A 276 22.84 13.44 32.79
N ASN A 277 23.10 13.65 31.49
CA ASN A 277 22.06 14.01 30.53
C ASN A 277 21.06 12.88 30.32
N ILE A 278 21.50 11.63 30.26
CA ILE A 278 20.62 10.46 30.14
C ILE A 278 19.70 10.35 31.37
N ARG A 279 20.23 10.54 32.60
CA ARG A 279 19.42 10.57 33.82
C ARG A 279 18.33 11.65 33.78
N LYS A 280 18.66 12.86 33.31
CA LYS A 280 17.70 13.97 33.16
C LYS A 280 16.60 13.64 32.15
N ILE A 281 16.97 13.12 30.98
CA ILE A 281 16.02 12.74 29.92
C ILE A 281 15.09 11.61 30.38
N LYS A 282 15.58 10.68 31.21
CA LYS A 282 14.83 9.53 31.71
C LYS A 282 14.15 9.74 33.07
N GLY A 283 14.31 10.91 33.70
CA GLY A 283 13.71 11.23 35.00
C GLY A 283 14.17 10.30 36.13
N ILE A 284 15.46 9.95 36.15
CA ILE A 284 16.10 9.13 37.19
C ILE A 284 16.76 10.07 38.22
N THR A 285 16.38 9.95 39.48
CA THR A 285 16.95 10.71 40.61
C THR A 285 17.98 9.85 41.34
N ASP A 286 19.26 10.18 41.21
CA ASP A 286 20.34 9.58 42.01
C ASP A 286 20.96 10.64 42.93
N ASN A 287 21.20 10.28 44.20
CA ASN A 287 21.84 11.13 45.20
C ASN A 287 23.39 11.10 45.14
N THR A 288 23.97 10.67 44.02
CA THR A 288 25.42 10.60 43.88
C THR A 288 26.03 12.00 43.82
N PRO A 289 27.08 12.30 44.61
CA PRO A 289 27.68 13.62 44.63
C PRO A 289 28.17 14.01 43.24
N GLN A 290 27.85 15.24 42.82
CA GLN A 290 28.29 15.82 41.56
C GLN A 290 29.82 15.93 41.57
N SER A 291 30.50 14.92 41.03
CA SER A 291 31.90 15.06 40.67
C SER A 291 31.93 15.92 39.40
N ALA A 292 32.32 17.18 39.53
CA ALA A 292 32.73 17.97 38.38
C ALA A 292 33.78 17.15 37.61
N LEU A 293 33.67 17.10 36.28
CA LEU A 293 34.62 16.42 35.38
C LEU A 293 36.04 16.57 35.94
N SER A 294 36.72 15.44 36.15
CA SER A 294 38.14 15.49 36.52
C SER A 294 38.87 16.36 35.50
N LYS A 295 39.83 17.16 35.96
CA LYS A 295 40.61 18.09 35.11
C LYS A 295 41.16 17.39 33.87
N GLU A 296 41.49 16.10 33.99
CA GLU A 296 41.92 15.21 32.91
C GLU A 296 40.85 14.95 31.83
N ALA A 297 39.59 14.77 32.22
CA ALA A 297 38.50 14.53 31.28
C ALA A 297 38.15 15.80 30.48
N LEU A 298 38.22 16.98 31.10
CA LEU A 298 38.09 18.27 30.41
C LEU A 298 39.26 18.52 29.45
N LEU A 299 40.48 18.17 29.86
CA LEU A 299 41.68 18.28 29.01
C LEU A 299 41.62 17.35 27.79
N LYS A 300 41.01 16.15 27.90
CA LYS A 300 40.80 15.24 26.75
C LYS A 300 39.77 15.76 25.73
N VAL A 301 38.82 16.61 26.15
CA VAL A 301 37.84 17.22 25.25
C VAL A 301 38.42 18.45 24.53
N TYR A 302 39.23 19.25 25.23
CA TYR A 302 39.83 20.47 24.65
C TYR A 302 41.12 20.21 23.87
N ASN A 303 41.96 19.27 24.30
CA ASN A 303 43.12 18.88 23.52
C ASN A 303 42.69 17.82 22.49
N LYS A 304 42.55 18.25 21.23
CA LYS A 304 42.90 17.39 20.08
C LYS A 304 44.39 17.03 20.22
N ARG A 305 44.75 16.14 21.15
CA ARG A 305 46.02 15.43 21.04
C ARG A 305 45.94 14.70 19.70
N MET A 306 46.93 14.95 18.84
CA MET A 306 47.25 14.05 17.73
C MET A 306 47.25 12.65 18.34
N LEU A 307 46.32 11.81 17.88
CA LEU A 307 46.19 10.44 18.36
C LEU A 307 47.57 9.79 18.28
N GLU A 308 48.04 9.21 19.38
CA GLU A 308 49.27 8.43 19.34
C GLU A 308 49.13 7.34 18.27
N SER A 309 50.24 7.00 17.61
CA SER A 309 50.26 6.04 16.49
C SER A 309 49.45 4.77 16.78
N ASP A 310 49.47 4.32 18.03
CA ASP A 310 48.80 3.08 18.42
C ASP A 310 47.29 3.24 18.67
N GLU A 311 46.82 4.43 19.06
CA GLU A 311 45.38 4.77 19.10
C GLU A 311 44.80 4.91 17.68
N VAL A 312 45.57 5.45 16.73
CA VAL A 312 45.16 5.50 15.31
C VAL A 312 45.05 4.09 14.74
N LYS A 313 46.03 3.22 15.02
CA LYS A 313 46.01 1.81 14.58
C LYS A 313 44.82 1.05 15.16
N SER A 314 44.52 1.23 16.45
CA SER A 314 43.39 0.54 17.09
C SER A 314 42.04 1.05 16.58
N LYS A 315 41.88 2.37 16.34
CA LYS A 315 40.68 2.91 15.68
C LYS A 315 40.53 2.42 14.24
N LYS A 316 41.63 2.35 13.48
CA LYS A 316 41.62 1.81 12.11
C LYS A 316 41.18 0.34 12.11
N ARG A 317 41.72 -0.49 13.00
CA ARG A 317 41.28 -1.90 13.17
C ARG A 317 39.79 -2.02 13.49
N ALA A 318 39.25 -1.15 14.33
CA ALA A 318 37.82 -1.17 14.65
C ALA A 318 36.95 -0.80 13.44
N ILE A 319 37.37 0.18 12.64
CA ILE A 319 36.68 0.59 11.41
C ILE A 319 36.74 -0.54 10.36
N ASP A 320 37.91 -1.17 10.19
CA ASP A 320 38.10 -2.27 9.26
C ASP A 320 37.22 -3.47 9.64
N GLN A 321 37.10 -3.79 10.93
CA GLN A 321 36.18 -4.84 11.41
C GLN A 321 34.71 -4.53 11.11
N ILE A 322 34.29 -3.27 11.24
CA ILE A 322 32.91 -2.86 10.92
C ILE A 322 32.65 -2.99 9.41
N LEU A 323 33.60 -2.58 8.58
CA LEU A 323 33.52 -2.70 7.13
C LEU A 323 33.48 -4.17 6.68
N GLU A 324 34.27 -5.04 7.29
CA GLU A 324 34.23 -6.49 7.04
C GLU A 324 32.89 -7.10 7.42
N ILE A 325 32.31 -6.71 8.56
CA ILE A 325 30.97 -7.17 8.98
C ILE A 325 29.92 -6.73 7.96
N ASP A 326 30.01 -5.50 7.45
CA ASP A 326 29.07 -4.96 6.47
C ASP A 326 29.20 -5.66 5.11
N GLN A 327 30.43 -5.95 4.67
CA GLN A 327 30.70 -6.75 3.47
C GLN A 327 30.20 -8.19 3.62
N ARG A 328 30.39 -8.83 4.77
CA ARG A 328 29.84 -10.18 5.06
C ARG A 328 28.32 -10.19 5.00
N LYS A 329 27.65 -9.14 5.49
CA LYS A 329 26.19 -9.00 5.38
C LYS A 329 25.75 -8.85 3.92
N LYS A 330 26.45 -8.03 3.13
CA LYS A 330 26.19 -7.87 1.69
C LYS A 330 26.39 -9.18 0.92
N ASN A 331 27.47 -9.92 1.22
CA ASN A 331 27.76 -11.21 0.56
C ASN A 331 26.77 -12.31 0.97
N LYS A 332 26.33 -12.37 2.24
CA LYS A 332 25.24 -13.28 2.65
C LYS A 332 23.93 -12.99 1.94
N ASN A 333 23.62 -11.71 1.70
CA ASN A 333 22.44 -11.33 0.92
C ASN A 333 22.59 -11.66 -0.57
N LYS A 334 23.81 -11.63 -1.11
CA LYS A 334 24.10 -12.03 -2.49
C LYS A 334 24.05 -13.54 -2.70
N ALA A 335 24.58 -14.33 -1.75
CA ALA A 335 24.56 -15.79 -1.78
C ALA A 335 23.14 -16.37 -1.67
N LYS A 336 22.25 -15.74 -0.89
CA LYS A 336 20.82 -16.11 -0.85
C LYS A 336 20.06 -15.86 -2.17
N ASN A 337 20.68 -15.19 -3.14
CA ASN A 337 20.11 -14.90 -4.46
C ASN A 337 20.66 -15.83 -5.57
N ILE A 338 21.54 -16.79 -5.23
CA ILE A 338 22.22 -17.67 -6.21
C ILE A 338 21.62 -19.08 -6.24
N ASP A 339 20.72 -19.44 -5.31
CA ASP A 339 19.99 -20.73 -5.33
C ASP A 339 18.83 -20.75 -6.38
N THR A 340 19.07 -20.21 -7.57
CA THR A 340 18.30 -20.57 -8.77
C THR A 340 19.13 -21.58 -9.55
N PRO A 341 18.65 -22.82 -9.75
CA PRO A 341 19.45 -23.84 -10.44
C PRO A 341 19.73 -23.43 -11.89
N GLU A 342 21.00 -23.44 -12.26
CA GLU A 342 21.47 -23.44 -13.65
C GLU A 342 21.00 -24.72 -14.34
N TYR A 343 20.43 -24.55 -15.53
CA TYR A 343 19.98 -25.63 -16.39
C TYR A 343 21.21 -26.39 -16.90
N ILE A 344 21.24 -27.71 -16.71
CA ILE A 344 22.21 -28.60 -17.34
C ILE A 344 21.57 -29.04 -18.66
N ASP A 345 22.15 -28.62 -19.79
CA ASP A 345 21.80 -29.15 -21.10
C ASP A 345 22.23 -30.63 -21.15
N LEU A 346 21.27 -31.50 -21.42
CA LEU A 346 21.50 -32.90 -21.75
C LEU A 346 21.40 -33.02 -23.28
N ASP A 347 22.52 -33.38 -23.91
CA ASP A 347 22.61 -33.80 -25.31
C ASP A 347 21.79 -35.07 -25.60
#